data_AF-A0AAD3N3Z4-F1
#
_entry.id   AF-A0AAD3N3Z4-F1
#
_cell.length_a   1.000
_cell.length_b   1.000
_cell.length_c   1.000
_cell.angle_alpha   90.00
_cell.angle_beta   90.00
_cell.angle_gamma   90.00
#
_symmetry.space_group_name_H-M   'P 1'
#
loop_
_entity.id
_entity.type
_entity.pdbx_description
1 polymer ?
#
loop_
_entity_poly.entity_id
_entity_poly.type
_entity_poly.pdbx_seq_one_letter_code
_entity_poly.pdbx_strand_id
1 'polypeptide(L)'
;MAAPSLQQSSFLLANLKADATTKPLPQRCQDLVKIIDDYPAKELHSIFPWLVESVFGSLDGIIAGWNLRLLHSRSNEYNIVMDFLNPSGPMMKLVYKLQAEEYKYEIPVNYLPGPVKACIQEGVLPDCPLFHNKLQ
;
A
#
# COMPACT_ATOMS: atom_id res chain seq x y z
N MET A 1 -26.26 0.70 16.92
CA MET A 1 -26.22 -0.01 15.62
C MET A 1 -24.81 0.18 15.06
N ALA A 2 -23.99 -0.88 15.01
CA ALA A 2 -22.62 -0.79 14.48
C ALA A 2 -22.66 -0.66 12.95
N ALA A 3 -21.79 0.18 12.40
CA ALA A 3 -21.90 0.73 11.05
C ALA A 3 -21.56 -0.30 9.94
N PRO A 4 -22.41 -0.47 8.91
CA PRO A 4 -22.18 -1.42 7.80
C PRO A 4 -20.84 -1.19 7.05
N SER A 5 -20.33 0.04 7.05
CA SER A 5 -19.06 0.39 6.38
C SER A 5 -17.81 -0.29 6.97
N LEU A 6 -17.78 -0.59 8.28
CA LEU A 6 -16.62 -1.23 8.92
C LEU A 6 -16.54 -2.72 8.61
N GLN A 7 -17.71 -3.35 8.44
CA GLN A 7 -17.81 -4.76 8.08
C GLN A 7 -17.38 -4.95 6.61
N GLN A 8 -17.79 -4.05 5.72
CA GLN A 8 -17.44 -4.06 4.30
C GLN A 8 -15.92 -4.00 4.06
N SER A 9 -15.19 -3.11 4.74
CA SER A 9 -13.72 -3.03 4.63
C SER A 9 -13.01 -4.32 5.05
N SER A 10 -13.52 -4.99 6.09
CA SER A 10 -12.95 -6.26 6.57
C SER A 10 -13.16 -7.41 5.59
N PHE A 11 -14.30 -7.43 4.89
CA PHE A 11 -14.57 -8.41 3.84
C PHE A 11 -13.74 -8.18 2.59
N LEU A 12 -13.58 -6.92 2.16
CA LEU A 12 -12.75 -6.57 1.00
C LEU A 12 -11.30 -7.05 1.20
N LEU A 13 -10.71 -6.77 2.37
CA LEU A 13 -9.36 -7.20 2.69
C LEU A 13 -9.24 -8.74 2.74
N ALA A 14 -10.23 -9.43 3.31
CA ALA A 14 -10.23 -10.88 3.38
C ALA A 14 -10.26 -11.51 1.97
N ASN A 15 -11.12 -11.00 1.08
CA ASN A 15 -11.21 -11.45 -0.30
C ASN A 15 -9.90 -11.20 -1.06
N LEU A 16 -9.31 -10.00 -0.91
CA LEU A 16 -8.04 -9.68 -1.55
C LEU A 16 -6.89 -10.59 -1.09
N LYS A 17 -6.85 -10.96 0.20
CA LYS A 17 -5.88 -11.90 0.75
C LYS A 17 -6.06 -13.31 0.18
N ALA A 18 -7.31 -13.77 0.04
CA ALA A 18 -7.61 -15.08 -0.57
C ALA A 18 -7.25 -15.09 -2.07
N ASP A 19 -7.55 -14.01 -2.78
CA ASP A 19 -7.22 -13.84 -4.19
C ASP A 19 -5.70 -13.79 -4.41
N ALA A 20 -4.95 -13.20 -3.47
CA ALA A 20 -3.49 -13.11 -3.56
C ALA A 20 -2.79 -14.48 -3.59
N THR A 21 -3.42 -15.53 -3.05
CA THR A 21 -2.87 -16.90 -3.04
C THR A 21 -3.44 -17.79 -4.13
N THR A 22 -4.55 -17.40 -4.76
CA THR A 22 -5.30 -18.25 -5.70
C THR A 22 -5.30 -17.74 -7.14
N LYS A 23 -5.20 -16.43 -7.36
CA LYS A 23 -5.23 -15.81 -8.68
C LYS A 23 -3.83 -15.51 -9.21
N PRO A 24 -3.60 -15.67 -10.53
CA PRO A 24 -2.35 -15.25 -11.17
C PRO A 24 -2.21 -13.72 -11.14
N LEU A 25 -0.97 -13.22 -11.17
CA LEU A 25 -0.66 -11.79 -11.04
C LEU A 25 -1.40 -10.89 -12.04
N PRO A 26 -1.53 -11.24 -13.34
CA PRO A 26 -2.34 -10.48 -14.29
C PRO A 26 -3.78 -10.24 -13.85
N GLN A 27 -4.44 -11.28 -13.33
CA GLN A 27 -5.83 -11.18 -12.88
C GLN A 27 -5.94 -10.30 -11.63
N ARG A 28 -4.98 -10.44 -10.71
CA ARG A 28 -4.90 -9.61 -9.49
C ARG A 28 -4.76 -8.13 -9.85
N CYS A 29 -3.91 -7.78 -10.82
CA CYS A 29 -3.79 -6.40 -11.30
C CYS A 29 -5.10 -5.87 -11.87
N GLN A 30 -5.80 -6.64 -12.71
CA GLN A 30 -7.09 -6.23 -13.29
C GLN A 30 -8.18 -6.02 -12.23
N ASP A 31 -8.27 -6.93 -11.26
CA ASP A 31 -9.24 -6.82 -10.16
C ASP A 31 -8.94 -5.58 -9.30
N LEU A 32 -7.65 -5.33 -9.02
CA LEU A 32 -7.21 -4.14 -8.29
C LEU A 32 -7.52 -2.83 -9.03
N VAL A 33 -7.40 -2.79 -10.37
CA VAL A 33 -7.80 -1.61 -11.16
C VAL A 33 -9.26 -1.26 -10.90
N LYS A 34 -10.15 -2.25 -11.00
CA LYS A 34 -11.59 -2.06 -10.75
C LYS A 34 -11.86 -1.58 -9.33
N ILE A 35 -11.21 -2.19 -8.33
CA ILE A 35 -11.36 -1.79 -6.93
C ILE A 35 -10.91 -0.33 -6.73
N ILE A 36 -9.76 0.06 -7.26
CA ILE A 36 -9.22 1.43 -7.14
C ILE A 36 -10.18 2.45 -7.76
N ASP A 37 -10.79 2.11 -8.89
CA ASP A 37 -11.72 2.97 -9.61
C ASP A 37 -13.07 3.10 -8.91
N ASP A 38 -13.66 1.97 -8.52
CA ASP A 38 -15.04 1.88 -8.08
C ASP A 38 -15.24 2.17 -6.58
N TYR A 39 -14.25 1.86 -5.73
CA TYR A 39 -14.42 1.94 -4.27
C TYR A 39 -14.15 3.35 -3.72
N PRO A 40 -14.83 3.79 -2.65
CA PRO A 40 -14.58 5.08 -2.03
C PRO A 40 -13.21 5.11 -1.32
N ALA A 41 -12.66 6.32 -1.13
CA ALA A 41 -11.34 6.52 -0.53
C ALA A 41 -11.22 5.87 0.86
N LYS A 42 -12.29 5.84 1.66
CA LYS A 42 -12.33 5.21 2.98
C LYS A 42 -12.06 3.70 2.93
N GLU A 43 -12.65 2.99 1.97
CA GLU A 43 -12.42 1.55 1.84
C GLU A 43 -11.01 1.27 1.30
N LEU A 44 -10.56 2.09 0.35
CA LEU A 44 -9.21 2.03 -0.19
C LEU A 44 -8.14 2.31 0.88
N HIS A 45 -8.39 3.26 1.78
CA HIS A 45 -7.50 3.57 2.93
C HIS A 45 -7.29 2.33 3.80
N SER A 46 -8.37 1.60 4.08
CA SER A 46 -8.32 0.42 4.96
C SER A 46 -7.47 -0.74 4.41
N ILE A 47 -7.39 -0.88 3.08
CA ILE A 47 -6.62 -1.95 2.43
C ILE A 47 -5.22 -1.50 1.98
N PHE A 48 -4.97 -0.19 1.92
CA PHE A 48 -3.75 0.37 1.35
C PHE A 48 -2.45 -0.17 1.99
N PRO A 49 -2.33 -0.26 3.34
CA PRO A 49 -1.11 -0.79 3.95
C PRO A 49 -0.81 -2.23 3.50
N TRP A 50 -1.83 -3.08 3.46
CA TRP A 50 -1.70 -4.45 2.98
C TRP A 50 -1.37 -4.50 1.49
N LEU A 51 -1.96 -3.62 0.67
CA LEU A 51 -1.68 -3.59 -0.76
C LEU A 51 -0.22 -3.22 -1.04
N VAL A 52 0.32 -2.21 -0.34
CA VAL A 52 1.74 -1.81 -0.45
C VAL A 52 2.66 -2.98 -0.10
N GLU A 53 2.40 -3.66 1.02
CA GLU A 53 3.17 -4.84 1.42
C GLU A 53 3.02 -6.01 0.44
N SER A 54 1.81 -6.22 -0.09
CA SER A 54 1.54 -7.27 -1.09
C SER A 54 2.32 -7.03 -2.38
N VAL A 55 2.42 -5.78 -2.84
CA VAL A 55 3.11 -5.42 -4.08
C VAL A 55 4.63 -5.42 -3.89
N PHE A 56 5.14 -4.68 -2.91
CA PHE A 56 6.56 -4.38 -2.76
C PHE A 56 7.30 -5.29 -1.79
N GLY A 57 6.57 -5.99 -0.94
CA GLY A 57 7.10 -6.75 0.19
C GLY A 57 7.13 -5.94 1.48
N SER A 58 7.38 -6.62 2.60
CA SER A 58 7.52 -5.99 3.91
C SER A 58 8.90 -5.36 4.07
N LEU A 59 8.98 -4.33 4.92
CA LEU A 59 10.22 -3.58 5.16
C LEU A 59 11.31 -4.41 5.88
N ASP A 60 10.91 -5.46 6.62
CA ASP A 60 11.83 -6.45 7.20
C ASP A 60 12.23 -7.58 6.23
N GLY A 61 11.65 -7.60 5.02
CA GLY A 61 11.94 -8.61 3.99
C GLY A 61 11.31 -9.99 4.24
N ILE A 62 10.48 -10.16 5.28
CA ILE A 62 9.78 -11.43 5.56
C ILE A 62 8.77 -11.73 4.45
N ILE A 63 8.03 -10.72 3.99
CA ILE A 63 7.08 -10.83 2.89
C ILE A 63 7.77 -10.33 1.63
N ALA A 64 7.90 -11.21 0.63
CA ALA A 64 8.58 -10.89 -0.62
C ALA A 64 7.73 -10.06 -1.61
N GLY A 65 6.45 -9.86 -1.32
CA GLY A 65 5.49 -9.18 -2.18
C GLY A 65 5.29 -9.91 -3.51
N TRP A 66 5.18 -9.15 -4.61
CA TRP A 66 5.07 -9.71 -5.96
C TRP A 66 6.41 -10.16 -6.55
N ASN A 67 7.50 -10.09 -5.79
CA ASN A 67 8.85 -10.41 -6.27
C ASN A 67 9.19 -9.66 -7.58
N LEU A 68 8.89 -8.36 -7.65
CA LEU A 68 9.02 -7.53 -8.85
C LEU A 68 10.40 -7.66 -9.54
N ARG A 69 11.45 -7.93 -8.77
CA ARG A 69 12.83 -8.15 -9.27
C ARG A 69 13.01 -9.42 -10.11
N LEU A 70 12.11 -10.39 -10.00
CA LEU A 70 12.15 -11.67 -10.72
C LEU A 70 11.33 -11.65 -12.01
N LEU A 71 10.61 -10.55 -12.29
CA LEU A 71 9.83 -10.41 -13.52
C LEU A 71 10.75 -10.31 -14.74
N HIS A 72 10.51 -11.15 -15.73
CA HIS A 72 11.24 -11.13 -17.00
C HIS A 72 10.72 -10.01 -17.90
N SER A 73 11.61 -9.14 -18.39
CA SER A 73 11.26 -7.96 -19.22
C SER A 73 10.48 -8.27 -20.50
N ARG A 74 10.52 -9.52 -20.99
CA ARG A 74 9.78 -9.96 -22.19
C ARG A 74 8.48 -10.69 -21.85
N SER A 75 8.14 -10.85 -20.58
CA SER A 75 6.91 -11.52 -20.18
C SER A 75 5.72 -10.55 -20.23
N ASN A 76 4.55 -11.11 -20.49
CA ASN A 76 3.30 -10.34 -20.42
C ASN A 76 3.06 -9.78 -19.00
N GLU A 77 3.44 -10.53 -17.97
CA GLU A 77 3.33 -10.09 -16.57
C GLU A 77 4.15 -8.84 -16.28
N TYR A 78 5.36 -8.73 -16.85
CA TYR A 78 6.18 -7.54 -16.69
C TYR A 78 5.49 -6.30 -17.25
N ASN A 79 4.92 -6.37 -18.46
CA ASN A 79 4.21 -5.24 -19.06
C ASN A 79 2.99 -4.83 -18.22
N ILE A 80 2.19 -5.80 -17.78
CA ILE A 80 1.01 -5.54 -16.94
C ILE A 80 1.40 -4.85 -15.63
N VAL A 81 2.46 -5.32 -14.98
CA VAL A 81 2.96 -4.72 -13.74
C VAL A 81 3.52 -3.32 -13.98
N MET A 82 4.24 -3.11 -15.09
CA MET A 82 4.75 -1.78 -15.46
C MET A 82 3.62 -0.79 -15.72
N ASP A 83 2.55 -1.21 -16.39
CA ASP A 83 1.37 -0.39 -16.61
C ASP A 83 0.63 -0.11 -15.28
N PHE A 84 0.53 -1.12 -14.41
CA PHE A 84 -0.09 -0.98 -13.09
C PHE A 84 0.63 0.03 -12.19
N LEU A 85 1.97 -0.01 -12.19
CA LEU A 85 2.86 0.82 -11.36
C LEU A 85 3.33 2.10 -12.05
N ASN A 86 2.89 2.36 -13.28
CA ASN A 86 3.24 3.55 -14.05
C ASN A 86 2.89 4.83 -13.25
N PRO A 87 3.60 5.97 -13.42
CA PRO A 87 3.22 7.24 -12.83
C PRO A 87 1.79 7.72 -13.16
N SER A 88 1.21 7.26 -14.27
CA SER A 88 -0.20 7.48 -14.64
C SER A 88 -1.06 6.22 -14.45
N GLY A 89 -0.51 5.18 -13.83
CA GLY A 89 -1.13 3.89 -13.62
C GLY A 89 -2.04 3.82 -12.38
N PRO A 90 -2.79 2.71 -12.24
CA PRO A 90 -3.70 2.45 -11.13
C PRO A 90 -3.10 2.69 -9.73
N MET A 91 -1.87 2.25 -9.46
CA MET A 91 -1.27 2.43 -8.14
C MET A 91 -1.06 3.92 -7.81
N MET A 92 -0.66 4.72 -8.79
CA MET A 92 -0.45 6.15 -8.58
C MET A 92 -1.79 6.89 -8.45
N LYS A 93 -2.80 6.49 -9.23
CA LYS A 93 -4.19 6.97 -9.07
C LYS A 93 -4.72 6.71 -7.66
N LEU A 94 -4.48 5.53 -7.10
CA LEU A 94 -4.84 5.18 -5.73
C LEU A 94 -4.18 6.13 -4.71
N VAL A 95 -2.88 6.36 -4.83
CA VAL A 95 -2.15 7.26 -3.92
C VAL A 95 -2.72 8.68 -3.99
N TYR A 96 -2.99 9.21 -5.18
CA TYR A 96 -3.61 10.55 -5.31
C TYR A 96 -5.02 10.62 -4.71
N LYS A 97 -5.83 9.57 -4.91
CA LYS A 97 -7.16 9.47 -4.33
C LYS A 97 -7.13 9.47 -2.80
N LEU A 98 -6.15 8.81 -2.19
CA LEU A 98 -5.96 8.79 -0.74
C LEU A 98 -5.31 10.07 -0.21
N GLN A 99 -4.41 10.70 -0.98
CA GLN A 99 -3.73 11.95 -0.62
C GLN A 99 -4.69 13.15 -0.59
N ALA A 100 -5.77 13.11 -1.37
CA ALA A 100 -6.81 14.13 -1.33
C ALA A 100 -7.55 14.18 0.02
N GLU A 101 -7.42 13.14 0.83
CA GLU A 101 -8.05 12.99 2.14
C GLU A 101 -7.01 13.16 3.27
N GLU A 102 -7.45 13.51 4.49
CA GLU A 102 -6.57 13.66 5.66
C GLU A 102 -6.29 12.34 6.39
N TYR A 103 -6.10 11.24 5.65
CA TYR A 103 -5.84 9.94 6.25
C TYR A 103 -4.47 9.86 6.94
N LYS A 104 -4.43 9.16 8.07
CA LYS A 104 -3.22 8.88 8.84
C LYS A 104 -2.84 7.41 8.69
N TYR A 105 -1.54 7.16 8.65
CA TYR A 105 -0.95 5.82 8.58
C TYR A 105 0.01 5.63 9.74
N GLU A 106 -0.05 4.46 10.35
CA GLU A 106 0.88 4.05 11.39
C GLU A 106 2.11 3.41 10.72
N ILE A 107 3.30 3.85 11.12
CA ILE A 107 4.57 3.29 10.65
C ILE A 107 5.38 2.89 11.88
N PRO A 108 5.75 1.61 12.04
CA PRO A 108 6.61 1.19 13.13
C PRO A 108 7.94 1.95 13.11
N VAL A 109 8.34 2.50 14.26
CA VAL A 109 9.62 3.20 14.44
C VAL A 109 10.80 2.32 13.99
N ASN A 110 10.65 1.00 14.09
CA ASN A 110 11.68 0.06 13.65
C ASN A 110 12.04 0.13 12.18
N TYR A 111 11.14 0.62 11.33
CA TYR A 111 11.36 0.77 9.89
C TYR A 111 11.81 2.17 9.47
N LEU A 112 11.98 3.11 10.40
CA LEU A 112 12.50 4.43 10.10
C LEU A 112 14.02 4.39 9.89
N PRO A 113 14.58 5.30 9.06
CA PRO A 113 16.02 5.43 8.90
C PRO A 113 16.74 5.62 10.23
N GLY A 114 17.96 5.06 10.36
CA GLY A 114 18.75 5.08 11.61
C GLY A 114 18.79 6.43 12.33
N PRO A 115 19.08 7.56 11.63
CA PRO A 115 19.08 8.88 12.26
C PRO A 115 17.72 9.28 12.84
N VAL A 116 16.63 9.05 12.10
CA VAL A 116 15.27 9.37 12.53
C VAL A 116 14.87 8.52 13.75
N LYS A 117 15.20 7.23 13.72
CA LYS A 117 14.97 6.32 14.84
C LYS A 117 15.71 6.78 16.09
N ALA A 118 16.98 7.17 15.97
CA ALA A 118 17.79 7.65 17.09
C ALA A 118 17.20 8.93 17.71
N CYS A 119 16.84 9.92 16.89
CA CYS A 119 16.18 11.14 17.36
C CYS A 119 14.92 10.83 18.17
N ILE A 120 14.03 9.97 17.65
CA ILE A 120 12.79 9.59 18.36
C ILE A 120 13.10 8.90 19.71
N GLN A 121 14.10 8.02 19.74
CA GLN A 121 14.51 7.32 20.98
C GLN A 121 15.10 8.27 22.03
N GLU A 122 15.78 9.33 21.58
CA GLU A 122 16.33 10.39 22.43
C GLU A 122 15.29 11.44 22.83
N GLY A 123 14.04 11.32 22.38
CA GLY A 123 12.98 12.31 22.63
C GLY A 123 13.18 13.61 21.86
N VAL A 124 14.02 13.60 20.82
CA VAL A 124 14.33 14.73 19.97
C VAL A 124 13.52 14.62 18.68
N LEU A 125 12.91 15.73 18.25
CA LEU A 125 12.22 15.77 16.96
C LEU A 125 13.26 15.62 15.83
N PRO A 126 13.12 14.64 14.92
CA PRO A 126 14.03 14.52 13.78
C PRO A 126 13.97 15.80 12.93
N ASP A 127 15.12 16.38 12.61
CA ASP A 127 15.24 17.46 11.62
C ASP A 127 15.07 16.88 10.21
N CYS A 128 13.83 16.55 9.89
CA CYS A 128 13.44 15.86 8.68
C CYS A 128 12.13 16.48 8.16
N PRO A 129 12.10 16.93 6.89
CA PRO A 129 10.91 17.55 6.31
C PRO A 129 9.63 16.71 6.41
N LEU A 130 9.77 15.37 6.52
CA LEU A 130 8.64 14.45 6.68
C LEU A 130 7.91 14.59 8.02
N PHE A 131 8.58 15.10 9.07
CA PHE A 131 8.02 15.24 10.41
C PHE A 131 7.71 16.70 10.80
N HIS A 132 8.06 17.67 9.95
CA HIS A 132 7.67 19.06 10.15
C HIS A 132 6.14 19.16 10.23
N ASN A 133 5.62 19.80 11.30
CA ASN A 133 4.19 20.05 11.56
C ASN A 133 3.32 18.81 11.89
N LYS A 134 3.89 17.63 12.17
CA LYS A 134 3.10 16.40 12.48
C LYS A 134 3.04 16.03 13.96
N LEU A 135 3.82 16.68 14.81
CA LEU A 135 3.98 16.33 16.24
C LEU A 135 3.75 17.52 17.19
N GLN A 136 3.10 18.59 16.72
CA GLN A 136 2.62 19.71 17.55
C GLN A 136 1.24 19.45 18.13
#